data_AF-A0A4R0H8D9-F1
#
_entry.id   AF-A0A4R0H8D9-F1
#
_cell.length_a   1.000
_cell.length_b   1.000
_cell.length_c   1.000
_cell.angle_alpha   90.00
_cell.angle_beta   90.00
_cell.angle_gamma   90.00
#
_symmetry.space_group_name_H-M   'P 1'
#
loop_
_entity.id
_entity.type
_entity.pdbx_description
1 polymer ?
#
loop_
_entity_poly.entity_id
_entity_poly.type
_entity_poly.pdbx_seq_one_letter_code
_entity_poly.pdbx_strand_id
1 'polypeptide(L)'
;MNMRMVLALLFVFGVSACKAPPKPAPTDDTIVTSEVNGVTLTHRYAVIPPKEFQPIKQDYRALYPASVMSTPDYGGKVIRQLQAGKTYVVLGQVEHFWMALADEGQEELIGYVPMRAVVKSELYEKTLRDDKRRVVRKKQTCVTVDGSGKACKNANSGTWIIN
;
A
#
# COMPACT_ATOMS: atom_id res chain seq x y z
N MET A 1 -31.87 -41.53 -56.76
CA MET A 1 -31.26 -40.58 -55.81
C MET A 1 -32.04 -40.66 -54.50
N ASN A 2 -31.46 -41.23 -53.43
CA ASN A 2 -32.18 -41.52 -52.19
C ASN A 2 -32.34 -40.24 -51.34
N MET A 3 -33.55 -39.68 -51.28
CA MET A 3 -33.89 -38.41 -50.60
C MET A 3 -33.47 -38.38 -49.11
N ARG A 4 -33.31 -39.54 -48.49
CA ARG A 4 -32.85 -39.69 -47.09
C ARG A 4 -31.37 -39.34 -46.89
N MET A 5 -30.51 -39.50 -47.91
CA MET A 5 -29.09 -39.12 -47.79
C MET A 5 -28.85 -37.61 -47.93
N VAL A 6 -29.73 -36.90 -48.65
CA VAL A 6 -29.61 -35.45 -48.83
C VAL A 6 -29.93 -34.69 -47.53
N LEU A 7 -30.90 -35.20 -46.76
CA LEU A 7 -31.30 -34.57 -45.50
C LEU A 7 -30.23 -34.73 -44.39
N ALA A 8 -29.45 -35.82 -44.42
CA ALA A 8 -28.40 -36.08 -43.45
C ALA A 8 -27.17 -35.17 -43.64
N LEU A 9 -26.85 -34.79 -44.89
CA LEU A 9 -25.74 -33.88 -45.20
C LEU A 9 -26.00 -32.43 -44.77
N LEU A 10 -27.27 -32.00 -44.74
CA LEU A 10 -27.67 -30.65 -44.32
C LEU A 10 -27.54 -30.42 -42.80
N PHE A 11 -27.60 -31.46 -41.98
CA PHE A 11 -27.47 -31.33 -40.52
C PHE A 11 -26.03 -31.14 -40.04
N VAL A 12 -25.02 -31.53 -40.84
CA VAL A 12 -23.61 -31.42 -40.45
C VAL A 12 -23.07 -29.99 -40.62
N PHE A 13 -23.62 -29.19 -41.53
CA PHE A 13 -23.16 -27.81 -41.75
C PHE A 13 -23.75 -26.78 -40.77
N GLY A 14 -24.85 -27.09 -40.09
CA GLY A 14 -25.50 -26.15 -39.16
C GLY A 14 -24.80 -25.94 -37.82
N VAL A 15 -23.91 -26.86 -37.41
CA VAL A 15 -23.30 -26.85 -36.06
C VAL A 15 -21.96 -26.12 -36.00
N SER A 16 -21.43 -25.65 -37.14
CA SER A 16 -20.09 -25.04 -37.22
C SER A 16 -20.05 -23.52 -36.97
N ALA A 17 -21.19 -22.88 -36.70
CA ALA A 17 -21.30 -21.42 -36.63
C ALA A 17 -21.44 -20.82 -35.21
N CYS A 18 -21.26 -21.59 -34.13
CA CYS A 18 -21.16 -21.01 -32.79
C CYS A 18 -19.71 -20.58 -32.49
N LYS A 19 -19.21 -19.60 -33.26
CA LYS A 19 -18.01 -18.86 -32.83
C LYS A 19 -18.45 -17.97 -31.67
N ALA A 20 -18.34 -18.49 -30.46
CA ALA A 20 -18.68 -17.74 -29.24
C ALA A 20 -18.03 -16.34 -29.33
N PRO A 21 -18.78 -15.27 -29.01
CA PRO A 21 -18.22 -13.93 -29.07
C PRO A 21 -16.93 -13.89 -28.25
N PRO A 22 -15.86 -13.25 -28.76
CA PRO A 22 -14.60 -13.16 -28.03
C PRO A 22 -14.90 -12.58 -26.65
N LYS A 23 -14.36 -13.21 -25.60
CA LYS A 23 -14.55 -12.75 -24.23
C LYS A 23 -14.19 -11.25 -24.16
N PRO A 24 -14.99 -10.41 -23.47
CA PRO A 24 -14.65 -9.02 -23.27
C PRO A 24 -13.24 -8.89 -22.74
N ALA A 25 -12.48 -7.92 -23.25
CA ALA A 25 -11.18 -7.61 -22.68
C ALA A 25 -11.34 -7.30 -21.18
N PRO A 26 -10.42 -7.77 -20.32
CA PRO A 26 -10.48 -7.49 -18.90
C PRO A 26 -10.44 -5.99 -18.66
N THR A 27 -11.32 -5.52 -17.77
CA THR A 27 -11.36 -4.15 -17.26
C THR A 27 -10.56 -4.05 -15.96
N ASP A 28 -10.25 -2.83 -15.52
CA ASP A 28 -9.50 -2.56 -14.29
C ASP A 28 -10.08 -3.26 -13.04
N ASP A 29 -11.40 -3.46 -12.97
CA ASP A 29 -12.09 -4.14 -11.87
C ASP A 29 -12.19 -5.67 -12.03
N THR A 30 -11.68 -6.22 -13.14
CA THR A 30 -11.70 -7.67 -13.37
C THR A 30 -10.77 -8.36 -12.38
N ILE A 31 -11.30 -9.30 -11.59
CA ILE A 31 -10.50 -10.09 -10.65
C ILE A 31 -9.75 -11.19 -11.42
N VAL A 32 -8.44 -11.25 -11.20
CA VAL A 32 -7.54 -12.23 -11.78
C VAL A 32 -6.66 -12.84 -10.69
N THR A 33 -6.06 -13.99 -11.01
CA THR A 33 -5.10 -14.67 -10.16
C THR A 33 -3.76 -14.78 -10.87
N SER A 34 -2.68 -14.56 -10.13
CA SER A 34 -1.31 -14.64 -10.61
C SER A 34 -0.46 -15.43 -9.63
N GLU A 35 0.48 -16.23 -10.14
CA GLU A 35 1.40 -17.00 -9.31
C GLU A 35 2.79 -16.36 -9.34
N VAL A 36 3.33 -16.06 -8.15
CA VAL A 36 4.65 -15.43 -7.98
C VAL A 36 5.38 -16.14 -6.85
N ASN A 37 6.58 -16.66 -7.14
CA ASN A 37 7.37 -17.48 -6.19
C ASN A 37 6.58 -18.65 -5.56
N GLY A 38 5.64 -19.25 -6.30
CA GLY A 38 4.78 -20.33 -5.79
C GLY A 38 3.65 -19.87 -4.87
N VAL A 39 3.40 -18.57 -4.78
CA VAL A 39 2.29 -17.97 -4.03
C VAL A 39 1.25 -17.45 -5.01
N THR A 40 0.00 -17.88 -4.82
CA THR A 40 -1.13 -17.38 -5.60
C THR A 40 -1.63 -16.06 -5.02
N LEU A 41 -1.64 -15.01 -5.84
CA LEU A 41 -2.17 -13.69 -5.52
C LEU A 41 -3.47 -13.46 -6.29
N THR A 42 -4.55 -13.15 -5.58
CA THR A 42 -5.82 -12.71 -6.17
C THR A 42 -5.86 -11.19 -6.15
N HIS A 43 -6.11 -10.55 -7.29
CA HIS A 43 -6.10 -9.09 -7.39
C HIS A 43 -6.95 -8.58 -8.55
N ARG A 44 -7.28 -7.30 -8.51
CA ARG A 44 -7.83 -6.58 -9.66
C ARG A 44 -6.82 -6.52 -10.80
N TYR A 45 -7.29 -6.53 -12.04
CA TYR A 45 -6.47 -6.41 -13.23
C TYR A 45 -5.69 -5.09 -13.28
N ALA A 46 -6.20 -4.04 -12.63
CA ALA A 46 -5.49 -2.78 -12.43
C ALA A 46 -4.18 -2.92 -11.63
N VAL A 47 -4.03 -3.97 -10.81
CA VAL A 47 -2.80 -4.27 -10.06
C VAL A 47 -1.94 -5.19 -10.88
N ILE A 48 -0.72 -4.78 -11.17
CA ILE A 48 0.25 -5.59 -11.90
C ILE A 48 0.93 -6.54 -10.90
N PRO A 49 1.02 -7.85 -11.18
CA PRO A 49 1.71 -8.81 -10.31
C PRO A 49 3.16 -8.39 -10.08
N PRO A 50 3.72 -8.60 -8.88
CA PRO A 50 5.12 -8.32 -8.61
C PRO A 50 5.98 -9.40 -9.27
N LYS A 51 7.28 -9.12 -9.48
CA LYS A 51 8.26 -10.11 -9.95
C LYS A 51 8.74 -11.02 -8.82
N GLU A 52 8.75 -10.52 -7.59
CA GLU A 52 9.17 -11.27 -6.41
C GLU A 52 8.16 -11.07 -5.28
N PHE A 53 7.93 -12.13 -4.50
CA PHE A 53 7.01 -12.08 -3.37
C PHE A 53 7.54 -12.87 -2.17
N GLN A 54 7.62 -12.20 -1.02
CA GLN A 54 8.00 -12.78 0.28
C GLN A 54 6.81 -12.67 1.25
N PRO A 55 6.15 -13.78 1.60
CA PRO A 55 4.96 -13.77 2.46
C PRO A 55 5.22 -13.18 3.85
N ILE A 56 4.29 -12.36 4.34
CA ILE A 56 4.30 -11.81 5.70
C ILE A 56 2.98 -12.12 6.43
N LYS A 57 1.83 -11.88 5.79
CA LYS A 57 0.47 -12.11 6.30
C LYS A 57 0.26 -11.61 7.74
N GLN A 58 0.48 -10.30 7.95
CA GLN A 58 0.34 -9.67 9.26
C GLN A 58 -0.37 -8.33 9.17
N ASP A 59 -0.99 -7.92 10.28
CA ASP A 59 -1.68 -6.65 10.39
C ASP A 59 -0.70 -5.50 10.60
N TYR A 60 -0.85 -4.47 9.77
CA TYR A 60 -0.12 -3.22 9.84
C TYR A 60 -1.11 -2.05 9.87
N ARG A 61 -0.69 -0.93 10.46
CA ARG A 61 -1.43 0.32 10.43
C ARG A 61 -0.73 1.34 9.55
N ALA A 62 -1.52 2.06 8.76
CA ALA A 62 -1.00 3.14 7.93
C ALA A 62 -0.53 4.31 8.81
N LEU A 63 0.69 4.78 8.60
CA LEU A 63 1.25 5.92 9.33
C LEU A 63 0.74 7.26 8.80
N TYR A 64 0.43 7.33 7.51
CA TYR A 64 -0.07 8.52 6.82
C TYR A 64 -0.89 8.13 5.57
N PRO A 65 -1.58 9.08 4.92
CA PRO A 65 -2.37 8.81 3.71
C PRO A 65 -1.50 8.53 2.47
N ALA A 66 -0.86 7.36 2.42
CA ALA A 66 0.01 6.96 1.32
C ALA A 66 -0.79 6.55 0.08
N SER A 67 -0.26 6.84 -1.11
CA SER A 67 -0.81 6.31 -2.37
C SER A 67 -0.56 4.80 -2.47
N VAL A 68 -1.63 4.05 -2.74
CA VAL A 68 -1.59 2.64 -3.13
C VAL A 68 -1.40 2.57 -4.63
N MET A 69 -0.29 1.96 -5.04
CA MET A 69 0.18 1.93 -6.43
C MET A 69 -0.18 0.61 -7.11
N SER A 70 -0.36 0.64 -8.43
CA SER A 70 -0.59 -0.54 -9.26
C SER A 70 0.65 -1.42 -9.46
N THR A 71 1.85 -0.87 -9.27
CA THR A 71 3.15 -1.55 -9.36
C THR A 71 3.95 -1.26 -8.09
N PRO A 72 4.95 -2.09 -7.73
CA PRO A 72 5.83 -1.87 -6.59
C PRO A 72 6.91 -0.81 -6.89
N ASP A 73 6.50 0.33 -7.44
CA ASP A 73 7.34 1.47 -7.73
C ASP A 73 6.49 2.76 -7.78
N TYR A 74 7.16 3.91 -7.89
CA TYR A 74 6.49 5.21 -7.98
C TYR A 74 5.97 5.55 -9.38
N GLY A 75 6.24 4.73 -10.40
CA GLY A 75 5.80 4.93 -11.78
C GLY A 75 4.41 4.33 -12.08
N GLY A 76 3.89 3.48 -11.18
CA GLY A 76 2.56 2.91 -11.28
C GLY A 76 1.43 3.92 -11.25
N LYS A 77 0.23 3.47 -11.62
CA LYS A 77 -0.99 4.25 -11.43
C LYS A 77 -1.37 4.26 -9.95
N VAL A 78 -1.88 5.38 -9.46
CA VAL A 78 -2.48 5.46 -8.13
C VAL A 78 -3.86 4.82 -8.19
N ILE A 79 -4.08 3.77 -7.40
CA ILE A 79 -5.37 3.08 -7.30
C ILE A 79 -6.27 3.79 -6.29
N ARG A 80 -5.72 4.05 -5.09
CA ARG A 80 -6.40 4.75 -3.99
C ARG A 80 -5.39 5.27 -2.98
N GLN A 81 -5.86 5.93 -1.92
CA GLN A 81 -5.03 6.33 -0.79
C GLN A 81 -5.37 5.50 0.45
N LEU A 82 -4.36 5.26 1.29
CA LEU A 82 -4.57 4.71 2.63
C LEU A 82 -5.23 5.74 3.54
N GLN A 83 -5.97 5.26 4.53
CA GLN A 83 -6.46 6.08 5.63
C GLN A 83 -5.47 6.00 6.80
N ALA A 84 -4.98 7.14 7.27
CA ALA A 84 -4.05 7.20 8.39
C ALA A 84 -4.64 6.52 9.64
N GLY A 85 -3.85 5.67 10.29
CA GLY A 85 -4.24 4.86 11.44
C GLY A 85 -5.17 3.69 11.14
N LYS A 86 -5.68 3.52 9.91
CA LYS A 86 -6.47 2.33 9.55
C LYS A 86 -5.57 1.09 9.47
N THR A 87 -6.12 -0.06 9.86
CA THR A 87 -5.47 -1.37 9.76
C THR A 87 -5.62 -1.93 8.34
N TYR A 88 -4.56 -2.56 7.86
CA TYR A 88 -4.47 -3.28 6.59
C TYR A 88 -3.67 -4.56 6.80
N VAL A 89 -3.88 -5.56 5.96
CA VAL A 89 -3.08 -6.77 5.98
C VAL A 89 -1.91 -6.59 5.02
N VAL A 90 -0.68 -6.68 5.51
CA VAL A 90 0.49 -6.86 4.64
C VAL A 90 0.54 -8.33 4.25
N LEU A 91 0.20 -8.61 2.99
CA LEU A 91 0.27 -9.96 2.43
C LEU A 91 1.72 -10.42 2.32
N GLY A 92 2.61 -9.52 1.89
CA GLY A 92 4.03 -9.81 1.73
C GLY A 92 4.85 -8.57 1.37
N GLN A 93 6.16 -8.74 1.43
CA GLN A 93 7.12 -7.80 0.87
C GLN A 93 7.47 -8.21 -0.56
N VAL A 94 7.61 -7.23 -1.44
CA VAL A 94 7.94 -7.42 -2.85
C VAL A 94 9.22 -6.64 -3.21
N GLU A 95 9.51 -6.46 -4.49
CA GLU A 95 10.73 -5.80 -4.94
C GLU A 95 10.90 -4.41 -4.31
N HIS A 96 12.15 -3.99 -4.13
CA HIS A 96 12.51 -2.66 -3.62
C HIS A 96 11.86 -2.28 -2.28
N PHE A 97 11.57 -3.27 -1.42
CA PHE A 97 10.95 -3.08 -0.10
C PHE A 97 9.54 -2.48 -0.17
N TRP A 98 8.80 -2.75 -1.24
CA TRP A 98 7.38 -2.41 -1.28
C TRP A 98 6.55 -3.45 -0.53
N MET A 99 5.41 -3.02 -0.03
CA MET A 99 4.50 -3.83 0.77
C MET A 99 3.24 -4.08 -0.04
N ALA A 100 2.95 -5.35 -0.30
CA ALA A 100 1.72 -5.81 -0.92
C ALA A 100 0.61 -5.82 0.14
N LEU A 101 -0.45 -5.03 -0.07
CA LEU A 101 -1.52 -4.86 0.91
C LEU A 101 -2.81 -5.57 0.50
N ALA A 102 -3.63 -5.88 1.51
CA ALA A 102 -5.05 -6.17 1.41
C ALA A 102 -5.83 -5.31 2.43
N ASP A 103 -7.14 -5.19 2.23
CA ASP A 103 -8.02 -4.63 3.27
C ASP A 103 -8.07 -5.54 4.50
N GLU A 104 -8.40 -4.98 5.66
CA GLU A 104 -8.51 -5.72 6.92
C GLU A 104 -9.46 -6.93 6.79
N GLY A 105 -8.96 -8.11 7.17
CA GLY A 105 -9.71 -9.36 7.06
C GLY A 105 -9.86 -9.92 5.64
N GLN A 106 -9.20 -9.33 4.64
CA GLN A 106 -9.21 -9.80 3.25
C GLN A 106 -7.83 -10.32 2.82
N GLU A 107 -7.82 -11.16 1.79
CA GLU A 107 -6.60 -11.68 1.16
C GLU A 107 -6.38 -11.15 -0.28
N GLU A 108 -7.34 -10.37 -0.80
CA GLU A 108 -7.23 -9.78 -2.13
C GLU A 108 -6.19 -8.65 -2.12
N LEU A 109 -5.19 -8.77 -2.98
CA LEU A 109 -4.16 -7.76 -3.15
C LEU A 109 -4.77 -6.50 -3.79
N ILE A 110 -4.75 -5.40 -3.04
CA ILE A 110 -5.29 -4.09 -3.45
C ILE A 110 -4.24 -3.19 -4.13
N GLY A 111 -2.97 -3.57 -4.07
CA GLY A 111 -1.83 -2.83 -4.61
C GLY A 111 -0.68 -2.69 -3.60
N TYR A 112 0.23 -1.75 -3.88
CA TYR A 112 1.51 -1.64 -3.19
C TYR A 112 1.73 -0.29 -2.55
N VAL A 113 2.45 -0.27 -1.44
CA VAL A 113 2.91 0.96 -0.79
C VAL A 113 4.39 0.85 -0.41
N PRO A 114 5.14 1.97 -0.29
CA PRO A 114 6.49 1.91 0.21
C PRO A 114 6.49 1.45 1.68
N MET A 115 7.50 0.68 2.11
CA MET A 115 7.61 0.15 3.48
C MET A 115 7.28 1.18 4.58
N ARG A 116 7.80 2.40 4.44
CA ARG A 116 7.61 3.50 5.41
C ARG A 116 6.17 3.99 5.57
N ALA A 117 5.24 3.59 4.70
CA ALA A 117 3.85 4.00 4.76
C ALA A 117 3.06 3.27 5.85
N VAL A 118 3.55 2.09 6.26
CA VAL A 118 2.85 1.20 7.18
C VAL A 118 3.80 0.71 8.25
N VAL A 119 3.26 0.36 9.41
CA VAL A 119 4.01 -0.25 10.51
C VAL A 119 3.19 -1.37 11.13
N LYS A 120 3.84 -2.41 11.64
CA LYS A 120 3.15 -3.48 12.38
C LYS A 120 2.20 -2.89 13.40
N SER A 121 0.97 -3.42 13.49
CA SER A 121 -0.07 -2.86 14.35
C SER A 121 0.37 -2.71 15.80
N GLU A 122 1.14 -3.68 16.33
CA GLU A 122 1.69 -3.67 17.69
C GLU A 122 2.69 -2.52 17.96
N LEU A 123 3.35 -2.01 16.91
CA LEU A 123 4.36 -0.96 17.01
C LEU A 123 3.79 0.44 16.74
N TYR A 124 2.53 0.55 16.31
CA TYR A 124 1.97 1.82 15.85
C TYR A 124 2.04 2.92 16.93
N GLU A 125 1.54 2.66 18.13
CA GLU A 125 1.54 3.66 19.21
C GLU A 125 2.95 4.06 19.65
N LYS A 126 3.88 3.10 19.64
CA LYS A 126 5.30 3.39 19.92
C LYS A 126 5.89 4.27 18.84
N THR A 127 5.65 3.94 17.58
CA THR A 127 6.13 4.69 16.41
C THR A 127 5.63 6.13 16.45
N LEU A 128 4.35 6.36 16.75
CA LEU A 128 3.81 7.71 16.92
C LEU A 128 4.44 8.47 18.09
N ARG A 129 4.73 7.80 19.21
CA ARG A 129 5.41 8.44 20.35
C ARG A 129 6.84 8.82 20.03
N ASP A 130 7.54 7.98 19.28
CA ASP A 130 8.94 8.20 18.91
C ASP A 130 9.07 9.26 17.80
N ASP A 131 8.09 9.38 16.90
CA ASP A 131 8.03 10.42 15.86
C ASP A 131 7.67 11.82 16.40
N LYS A 132 7.03 11.91 17.58
CA LYS A 132 6.77 13.21 18.21
C LYS A 132 8.09 13.96 18.42
N ARG A 133 8.31 14.99 17.60
CA ARG A 133 9.43 15.93 17.75
C ARG A 133 9.54 16.32 19.21
N ARG A 134 10.61 15.89 19.87
CA ARG A 134 10.97 16.39 21.20
C ARG A 134 11.26 17.87 21.05
N VAL A 135 10.30 18.71 21.41
CA VAL A 135 10.54 20.14 21.59
C VAL A 135 11.50 20.25 22.77
N VAL A 136 12.80 20.31 22.47
CA VAL A 136 13.81 20.58 23.48
C VAL A 136 13.55 21.99 23.97
N ARG A 137 12.89 22.13 25.12
CA ARG A 137 12.81 23.40 25.83
C ARG A 137 14.25 23.79 26.16
N LYS A 138 14.80 24.77 25.43
CA LYS A 138 16.12 25.33 25.74
C LYS A 138 16.06 25.89 27.16
N LYS A 139 16.78 25.27 28.10
CA LYS A 139 16.89 25.79 29.47
C LYS A 139 17.63 27.14 29.39
N GLN A 140 17.01 28.18 29.92
CA GLN A 140 17.62 29.50 29.99
C GLN A 140 18.71 29.48 31.06
N THR A 141 19.93 29.87 30.70
CA THR A 141 21.05 29.95 31.65
C THR A 141 20.97 31.27 32.39
N CYS A 142 20.76 31.24 33.72
CA CYS A 142 20.69 32.45 34.54
C CYS A 142 21.75 32.45 35.64
N VAL A 143 22.32 33.62 35.92
CA VAL A 143 23.29 33.87 37.00
C VAL A 143 22.74 34.95 37.92
N THR A 144 23.05 34.86 39.22
CA THR A 144 22.66 35.88 40.21
C THR A 144 23.61 37.06 40.11
N VAL A 145 23.07 38.27 40.15
CA VAL A 145 23.82 39.54 40.17
C VAL A 145 23.36 40.32 41.40
N ASP A 146 24.30 40.62 42.29
CA ASP A 146 24.17 41.60 43.37
C ASP A 146 22.98 41.43 44.33
N GLY A 147 22.84 40.24 44.93
CA GLY A 147 21.97 39.98 46.08
C GLY A 147 20.47 39.85 45.80
N SER A 148 19.95 40.44 44.72
CA SER A 148 18.53 40.30 44.35
C SER A 148 18.24 40.19 42.85
N GLY A 149 19.17 40.58 41.96
CA GLY A 149 18.97 40.55 40.51
C GLY A 149 19.37 39.21 39.88
N LYS A 150 18.75 38.85 38.75
CA LYS A 150 19.16 37.69 37.92
C LYS A 150 19.44 38.13 36.49
N ALA A 151 20.61 37.77 35.98
CA ALA A 151 20.93 37.91 34.56
C ALA A 151 20.74 36.57 33.85
N CYS A 152 19.88 36.54 32.83
CA CYS A 152 19.60 35.35 32.04
C CYS A 152 20.11 35.51 30.61
N LYS A 153 20.84 34.52 30.11
CA LYS A 153 21.35 34.48 28.73
C LYS A 153 20.22 34.20 27.74
N ASN A 154 20.05 35.08 26.76
CA ASN A 154 19.19 34.86 25.61
C ASN A 154 19.80 33.77 24.72
N ALA A 155 19.03 32.71 24.48
CA ALA A 155 19.48 31.53 23.75
C ALA A 155 19.66 31.76 22.24
N ASN A 156 19.22 32.89 21.70
CA ASN A 156 19.27 33.20 20.26
C ASN A 156 20.29 34.29 19.92
N SER A 157 20.58 35.22 20.83
CA SER A 157 21.50 36.34 20.59
C SER A 157 22.77 36.32 21.44
N GLY A 158 22.86 35.44 22.45
CA GLY A 158 23.97 35.41 23.41
C GLY A 158 23.99 36.58 24.40
N THR A 159 23.07 37.54 24.28
CA THR A 159 22.91 38.70 25.15
C THR A 159 22.43 38.29 26.54
N TRP A 160 22.92 38.96 27.58
CA TRP A 160 22.44 38.79 28.95
C TRP A 160 21.35 39.82 29.26
N ILE A 161 20.21 39.35 29.74
CA ILE A 161 19.06 40.18 30.13
C ILE A 161 18.95 40.15 31.65
N ILE A 162 19.00 41.31 32.29
CA ILE A 162 18.86 41.45 33.75
C ILE A 162 17.38 41.64 34.07
N ASN A 163 16.85 40.82 34.97
CA ASN A 163 15.50 40.88 35.53
C ASN A 163 15.56 41.02 37.06
#